data_AF-A0A0A0B7C8-F1
#
_entry.id   AF-A0A0A0B7C8-F1
#
_cell.length_a   1.000
_cell.length_b   1.000
_cell.length_c   1.000
_cell.angle_alpha   90.00
_cell.angle_beta   90.00
_cell.angle_gamma   90.00
#
_symmetry.space_group_name_H-M   'P 1'
#
loop_
_entity.id
_entity.type
_entity.pdbx_description
1 polymer ?
#
loop_
_entity_poly.entity_id
_entity_poly.type
_entity_poly.pdbx_seq_one_letter_code
_entity_poly.pdbx_strand_id
1 'polypeptide(L)'
;ASAAAEREHADLVGRARERHDGDLRQLAAELAEYETRLPAAMAPWTSAAWRGWQPPALPAPAVRVGELHVEEAPWLAFPMLLALPLARPLWVDTRTDPGGAAVRKVRALVTRLLAAYPAGGLEVLVVDLTGGLAPSLAALAQPGSRVMTTPAATSVAAAGAVLDALVRRVDLVQMARSAGAMDALGDDVADRLLVLHDFPTALDDAAVGRLRHLVDEGPSAGVQVLLTGEHSPVLDGSPLVTTLFRESMRLPLEPDDHLADGWTGTQWRYAPDLGPDDAGVLDGVLRSAAGTGWT
;
A
#
# COMPACT_ATOMS: atom_id res chain seq x y z
N ALA A 1 -40.75 34.98 -25.69
CA ALA A 1 -40.91 33.72 -24.93
C ALA A 1 -39.55 33.01 -24.75
N SER A 2 -38.84 32.63 -25.83
CA SER A 2 -37.53 31.93 -25.76
C SER A 2 -36.49 32.63 -24.88
N ALA A 3 -36.24 33.94 -25.11
CA ALA A 3 -35.24 34.68 -24.36
C ALA A 3 -35.53 34.84 -22.85
N ALA A 4 -36.80 34.74 -22.42
CA ALA A 4 -37.15 34.78 -21.00
C ALA A 4 -36.90 33.42 -20.33
N ALA A 5 -37.29 32.33 -21.00
CA ALA A 5 -37.02 30.96 -20.55
C ALA A 5 -35.52 30.65 -20.51
N GLU A 6 -34.74 31.14 -21.48
CA GLU A 6 -33.27 31.01 -21.49
C GLU A 6 -32.62 31.72 -20.30
N ARG A 7 -33.10 32.92 -19.93
CA ARG A 7 -32.60 33.65 -18.76
C ARG A 7 -32.95 32.96 -17.46
N GLU A 8 -34.18 32.47 -17.32
CA GLU A 8 -34.60 31.72 -16.12
C GLU A 8 -33.81 30.42 -15.97
N HIS A 9 -33.59 29.70 -17.07
CA HIS A 9 -32.75 28.51 -17.08
C HIS A 9 -31.31 28.83 -16.66
N ALA A 10 -30.70 29.88 -17.24
CA ALA A 10 -29.34 30.30 -16.89
C ALA A 10 -29.22 30.70 -15.40
N ASP A 11 -30.21 31.42 -14.86
CA ASP A 11 -30.25 31.79 -13.45
C ASP A 11 -30.38 30.58 -12.52
N LEU A 12 -31.23 29.60 -12.87
CA LEU A 12 -31.37 28.36 -12.12
C LEU A 12 -30.07 27.54 -12.12
N VAL A 13 -29.42 27.41 -13.28
CA VAL A 13 -28.11 26.73 -13.39
C VAL A 13 -27.04 27.47 -12.59
N GLY A 14 -27.03 28.81 -12.62
CA GLY A 14 -26.11 29.64 -11.83
C GLY A 14 -26.25 29.37 -10.34
N ARG A 15 -27.48 29.49 -9.80
CA ARG A 15 -27.76 29.23 -8.38
C ARG A 15 -27.44 27.79 -7.96
N ALA A 16 -27.70 26.82 -8.83
CA ALA A 16 -27.37 25.42 -8.56
C ALA A 16 -25.84 25.21 -8.45
N ARG A 17 -25.06 25.81 -9.34
CA ARG A 17 -23.59 25.75 -9.31
C ARG A 17 -23.01 26.42 -8.07
N GLU A 18 -23.46 27.64 -7.74
CA GLU A 18 -22.99 28.35 -6.55
C GLU A 18 -23.23 27.56 -5.26
N ARG A 19 -24.40 26.90 -5.16
CA ARG A 19 -24.70 26.03 -4.02
C ARG A 19 -23.80 24.80 -4.00
N HIS A 20 -23.64 24.14 -5.14
CA HIS A 20 -22.76 22.97 -5.28
C HIS A 20 -21.31 23.29 -4.88
N ASP A 21 -20.76 24.41 -5.37
CA ASP A 21 -19.41 24.87 -5.03
C ASP A 21 -19.29 25.24 -3.54
N GLY A 22 -20.38 25.73 -2.93
CA GLY A 22 -20.48 25.95 -1.50
C GLY A 22 -20.40 24.63 -0.71
N ASP A 23 -21.20 23.65 -1.09
CA ASP A 23 -21.27 22.34 -0.45
C ASP A 23 -19.93 21.59 -0.55
N LEU A 24 -19.26 21.63 -1.72
CA LEU A 24 -17.93 21.04 -1.90
C LEU A 24 -16.87 21.69 -1.00
N ARG A 25 -16.90 23.02 -0.84
CA ARG A 25 -15.92 23.73 0.00
C ARG A 25 -16.13 23.42 1.47
N GLN A 26 -17.39 23.27 1.89
CA GLN A 26 -17.71 22.80 3.22
C GLN A 26 -17.16 21.39 3.44
N LEU A 27 -17.41 20.46 2.50
CA LEU A 27 -16.90 19.10 2.59
C LEU A 27 -15.37 19.03 2.69
N ALA A 28 -14.65 19.85 1.91
CA ALA A 28 -13.19 19.93 1.99
C ALA A 28 -12.71 20.41 3.37
N ALA A 29 -13.39 21.41 3.95
CA ALA A 29 -13.04 21.91 5.28
C ALA A 29 -13.29 20.85 6.37
N GLU A 30 -14.43 20.15 6.30
CA GLU A 30 -14.75 19.06 7.22
C GLU A 30 -13.73 17.93 7.11
N LEU A 31 -13.39 17.51 5.89
CA LEU A 31 -12.41 16.45 5.64
C LEU A 31 -11.03 16.83 6.18
N ALA A 32 -10.57 18.07 5.95
CA ALA A 32 -9.31 18.56 6.49
C ALA A 32 -9.28 18.50 8.02
N GLU A 33 -10.38 18.82 8.70
CA GLU A 33 -10.49 18.70 10.15
C GLU A 33 -10.43 17.23 10.62
N TYR A 34 -11.06 16.30 9.90
CA TYR A 34 -10.97 14.87 10.20
C TYR A 34 -9.55 14.32 10.03
N GLU A 35 -8.85 14.72 8.96
CA GLU A 35 -7.49 14.24 8.69
C GLU A 35 -6.49 14.57 9.80
N THR A 36 -6.69 15.67 10.54
CA THR A 36 -5.83 16.03 11.68
C THR A 36 -5.86 15.02 12.83
N ARG A 37 -6.93 14.22 12.92
CA ARG A 37 -7.15 13.22 13.97
C ARG A 37 -6.75 11.81 13.54
N LEU A 38 -6.35 11.63 12.27
CA LEU A 38 -5.97 10.32 11.76
C LEU A 38 -4.63 9.85 12.36
N PRO A 39 -4.50 8.55 12.69
CA PRO A 39 -3.20 7.95 13.00
C PRO A 39 -2.22 8.13 11.84
N ALA A 40 -0.92 8.12 12.13
CA ALA A 40 0.13 8.36 11.14
C ALA A 40 -0.06 7.55 9.85
N ALA A 41 -0.29 6.24 9.95
CA ALA A 41 -0.51 5.35 8.80
C ALA A 41 -1.62 5.81 7.82
N MET A 42 -2.64 6.52 8.32
CA MET A 42 -3.80 7.02 7.57
C MET A 42 -3.68 8.52 7.23
N ALA A 43 -2.85 9.26 7.96
CA ALA A 43 -2.70 10.71 7.83
C ALA A 43 -1.82 11.12 6.63
N PRO A 44 -1.99 12.33 6.08
CA PRO A 44 -1.04 12.89 5.11
C PRO A 44 0.35 13.06 5.74
N TRP A 45 1.42 13.04 4.93
CA TRP A 45 2.81 13.19 5.43
C TRP A 45 3.09 14.53 6.12
N THR A 46 2.31 15.56 5.79
CA THR A 46 2.38 16.89 6.42
C THR A 46 1.78 16.91 7.84
N SER A 47 1.06 15.86 8.24
CA SER A 47 0.43 15.76 9.56
C SER A 47 1.48 15.74 10.69
N ALA A 48 1.12 16.37 11.81
CA ALA A 48 1.92 16.30 13.03
C ALA A 48 2.02 14.87 13.60
N ALA A 49 1.14 13.94 13.18
CA ALA A 49 1.16 12.54 13.60
C ALA A 49 2.48 11.81 13.29
N TRP A 50 3.26 12.31 12.33
CA TRP A 50 4.57 11.76 11.96
C TRP A 50 5.72 12.25 12.84
N ARG A 51 5.57 13.40 13.52
CA ARG A 51 6.65 14.00 14.31
C ARG A 51 6.90 13.19 15.57
N GLY A 52 8.11 12.64 15.70
CA GLY A 52 8.47 11.81 16.85
C GLY A 52 7.66 10.50 16.92
N TRP A 53 7.16 10.02 15.78
CA TRP A 53 6.33 8.82 15.69
C TRP A 53 6.92 7.63 16.47
N GLN A 54 6.04 6.90 17.15
CA GLN A 54 6.32 5.67 17.88
C GLN A 54 5.31 4.59 17.46
N PRO A 55 5.69 3.30 17.53
CA PRO A 55 4.77 2.21 17.25
C PRO A 55 3.48 2.31 18.07
N PRO A 56 2.30 2.15 17.45
CA PRO A 56 1.04 2.18 18.18
C PRO A 56 0.89 0.97 19.11
N ALA A 57 0.04 1.08 20.13
CA ALA A 57 -0.26 -0.05 21.01
C ALA A 57 -1.17 -1.10 20.35
N LEU A 58 -2.02 -0.67 19.42
CA LEU A 58 -2.94 -1.50 18.65
C LEU A 58 -2.75 -1.21 17.16
N PRO A 59 -2.99 -2.20 16.27
CA PRO A 59 -2.94 -1.95 14.84
C PRO A 59 -3.90 -0.84 14.39
N ALA A 60 -3.46 0.01 13.47
CA ALA A 60 -4.34 0.95 12.79
C ALA A 60 -5.30 0.17 11.88
N PRO A 61 -6.56 0.62 11.73
CA PRO A 61 -7.57 -0.11 10.96
C PRO A 61 -7.32 -0.06 9.44
N ALA A 62 -6.50 0.88 8.98
CA ALA A 62 -6.24 1.10 7.56
C ALA A 62 -4.90 1.79 7.31
N VAL A 63 -4.50 1.82 6.05
CA VAL A 63 -3.31 2.53 5.56
C VAL A 63 -3.66 3.42 4.37
N ARG A 64 -3.11 4.63 4.31
CA ARG A 64 -3.26 5.52 3.14
C ARG A 64 -2.35 5.03 2.01
N VAL A 65 -2.89 4.94 0.80
CA VAL A 65 -2.14 4.52 -0.40
C VAL A 65 -2.14 5.57 -1.51
N GLY A 66 -2.82 6.69 -1.32
CA GLY A 66 -2.90 7.77 -2.29
C GLY A 66 -4.04 8.72 -1.95
N GLU A 67 -4.44 9.51 -2.94
CA GLU A 67 -5.58 10.42 -2.88
C GLU A 67 -6.52 10.12 -4.05
N LEU A 68 -7.79 10.42 -3.86
CA LEU A 68 -8.83 10.32 -4.87
C LEU A 68 -9.41 11.70 -5.10
N HIS A 69 -9.57 12.07 -6.37
CA HIS A 69 -10.15 13.33 -6.80
C HIS A 69 -11.31 13.05 -7.76
N VAL A 70 -12.27 13.96 -7.80
CA VAL A 70 -13.29 14.00 -8.85
C VAL A 70 -12.92 15.08 -9.87
N GLU A 71 -13.27 14.86 -11.13
CA GLU A 71 -12.93 15.78 -12.23
C GLU A 71 -13.50 17.18 -12.01
N GLU A 72 -14.70 17.27 -11.44
CA GLU A 72 -15.42 18.52 -11.18
C GLU A 72 -14.77 19.36 -10.08
N ALA A 73 -14.00 18.73 -9.18
CA ALA A 73 -13.40 19.35 -8.02
C ALA A 73 -12.00 18.77 -7.72
N PRO A 74 -11.00 19.03 -8.59
CA PRO A 74 -9.66 18.45 -8.43
C PRO A 74 -8.95 18.92 -7.16
N TRP A 75 -9.38 20.04 -6.58
CA TRP A 75 -8.89 20.59 -5.31
C TRP A 75 -9.45 19.87 -4.07
N LEU A 76 -10.53 19.09 -4.21
CA LEU A 76 -11.06 18.24 -3.16
C LEU A 76 -10.41 16.86 -3.25
N ALA A 77 -9.55 16.56 -2.29
CA ALA A 77 -8.79 15.31 -2.23
C ALA A 77 -9.32 14.41 -1.11
N PHE A 78 -9.74 13.20 -1.45
CA PHE A 78 -10.14 12.18 -0.49
C PHE A 78 -8.98 11.21 -0.22
N PRO A 79 -8.67 10.84 1.03
CA PRO A 79 -7.66 9.83 1.30
C PRO A 79 -8.10 8.47 0.75
N MET A 80 -7.28 7.85 -0.10
CA MET A 80 -7.47 6.45 -0.47
C MET A 80 -6.93 5.57 0.66
N LEU A 81 -7.82 4.98 1.46
CA LEU A 81 -7.47 4.12 2.59
C LEU A 81 -7.78 2.65 2.26
N LEU A 82 -6.83 1.76 2.53
CA LEU A 82 -7.03 0.31 2.45
C LEU A 82 -7.09 -0.28 3.86
N ALA A 83 -8.11 -1.10 4.12
CA ALA A 83 -8.27 -1.78 5.40
C ALA A 83 -7.09 -2.72 5.69
N LEU A 84 -6.75 -2.85 6.97
CA LEU A 84 -5.72 -3.77 7.46
C LEU A 84 -6.33 -4.93 8.27
N PRO A 85 -5.73 -6.15 8.19
CA PRO A 85 -4.64 -6.52 7.28
C PRO A 85 -5.09 -6.48 5.80
N LEU A 86 -4.13 -6.31 4.88
CA LEU A 86 -4.42 -6.19 3.45
C LEU A 86 -5.08 -7.48 2.94
N ALA A 87 -6.32 -7.35 2.45
CA ALA A 87 -7.07 -8.47 1.88
C ALA A 87 -6.64 -8.82 0.44
N ARG A 88 -5.97 -7.89 -0.26
CA ARG A 88 -5.51 -8.06 -1.63
C ARG A 88 -4.04 -7.65 -1.73
N PRO A 89 -3.25 -8.29 -2.60
CA PRO A 89 -1.89 -7.84 -2.86
C PRO A 89 -1.91 -6.42 -3.44
N LEU A 90 -0.89 -5.64 -3.10
CA LEU A 90 -0.66 -4.34 -3.71
C LEU A 90 0.25 -4.51 -4.92
N TRP A 91 -0.11 -3.89 -6.04
CA TRP A 91 0.71 -3.87 -7.24
C TRP A 91 1.05 -2.42 -7.61
N VAL A 92 2.30 -2.05 -7.40
CA VAL A 92 2.85 -0.78 -7.91
C VAL A 92 3.17 -0.97 -9.39
N ASP A 93 2.40 -0.30 -10.24
CA ASP A 93 2.54 -0.43 -11.70
C ASP A 93 3.71 0.42 -12.20
N THR A 94 4.77 -0.24 -12.66
CA THR A 94 6.01 0.40 -13.08
C THR A 94 6.09 0.68 -14.58
N ARG A 95 4.99 0.60 -15.34
CA ARG A 95 4.98 0.92 -16.78
C ARG A 95 5.54 2.31 -17.08
N THR A 96 5.16 3.28 -16.27
CA THR A 96 5.78 4.60 -16.26
C THR A 96 6.48 4.74 -14.91
N ASP A 97 7.80 4.54 -14.85
CA ASP A 97 8.60 4.76 -13.64
C ASP A 97 9.45 6.04 -13.75
N PRO A 98 8.81 7.23 -13.67
CA PRO A 98 9.52 8.49 -13.82
C PRO A 98 10.47 8.73 -12.64
N GLY A 99 11.77 8.67 -12.91
CA GLY A 99 12.80 9.05 -11.95
C GLY A 99 12.82 8.20 -10.67
N GLY A 100 12.53 6.90 -10.78
CA GLY A 100 12.53 5.98 -9.63
C GLY A 100 11.35 6.18 -8.67
N ALA A 101 10.20 6.59 -9.21
CA ALA A 101 8.96 6.73 -8.46
C ALA A 101 8.51 5.41 -7.81
N ALA A 102 8.78 4.26 -8.44
CA ALA A 102 8.48 2.93 -7.91
C ALA A 102 9.14 2.70 -6.55
N VAL A 103 10.44 2.97 -6.44
CA VAL A 103 11.20 2.81 -5.20
C VAL A 103 10.68 3.75 -4.11
N ARG A 104 10.39 5.02 -4.47
CA ARG A 104 9.79 5.98 -3.53
C ARG A 104 8.42 5.53 -3.02
N LYS A 105 7.56 5.06 -3.93
CA LYS A 105 6.24 4.51 -3.62
C LYS A 105 6.31 3.31 -2.66
N VAL A 106 7.18 2.34 -2.95
CA VAL A 106 7.37 1.17 -2.09
C VAL A 106 7.88 1.57 -0.71
N ARG A 107 8.88 2.45 -0.65
CA ARG A 107 9.42 2.94 0.64
C ARG A 107 8.33 3.65 1.45
N ALA A 108 7.51 4.50 0.82
CA ALA A 108 6.37 5.15 1.47
C ALA A 108 5.34 4.14 1.98
N LEU A 109 4.95 3.15 1.17
CA LEU A 109 4.01 2.10 1.56
C LEU A 109 4.54 1.24 2.71
N VAL A 110 5.78 0.76 2.64
CA VAL A 110 6.43 -0.01 3.72
C VAL A 110 6.47 0.81 5.00
N THR A 111 6.81 2.11 4.91
CA THR A 111 6.83 3.01 6.07
C THR A 111 5.44 3.14 6.68
N ARG A 112 4.39 3.35 5.88
CA ARG A 112 3.02 3.47 6.38
C ARG A 112 2.48 2.16 6.96
N LEU A 113 2.80 1.03 6.34
CA LEU A 113 2.44 -0.30 6.84
C LEU A 113 3.12 -0.55 8.18
N LEU A 114 4.43 -0.33 8.31
CA LEU A 114 5.10 -0.41 9.61
C LEU A 114 4.51 0.57 10.63
N ALA A 115 4.11 1.77 10.20
CA ALA A 115 3.49 2.76 11.07
C ALA A 115 2.11 2.35 11.59
N ALA A 116 1.47 1.38 10.93
CA ALA A 116 0.16 0.86 11.29
C ALA A 116 0.22 -0.28 12.32
N TYR A 117 1.36 -0.96 12.50
CA TYR A 117 1.43 -2.15 13.37
C TYR A 117 2.14 -1.83 14.69
N PRO A 118 1.77 -2.51 15.79
CA PRO A 118 2.54 -2.46 17.02
C PRO A 118 4.00 -2.86 16.82
N ALA A 119 4.84 -2.51 17.79
CA ALA A 119 6.24 -2.90 17.80
C ALA A 119 6.40 -4.43 17.61
N GLY A 120 7.11 -4.83 16.55
CA GLY A 120 7.29 -6.25 16.21
C GLY A 120 6.05 -6.95 15.66
N GLY A 121 4.95 -6.23 15.42
CA GLY A 121 3.71 -6.79 14.88
C GLY A 121 3.73 -7.05 13.37
N LEU A 122 4.72 -6.53 12.65
CA LEU A 122 4.92 -6.74 11.22
C LEU A 122 6.40 -6.95 10.90
N GLU A 123 6.73 -8.06 10.27
CA GLU A 123 8.05 -8.36 9.71
C GLU A 123 8.01 -8.18 8.18
N VAL A 124 9.01 -7.46 7.66
CA VAL A 124 9.21 -7.15 6.24
C VAL A 124 10.26 -8.10 5.68
N LEU A 125 9.87 -8.85 4.66
CA LEU A 125 10.72 -9.76 3.90
C LEU A 125 10.88 -9.19 2.49
N VAL A 126 12.12 -8.90 2.10
CA VAL A 126 12.40 -8.23 0.81
C VAL A 126 13.04 -9.21 -0.16
N VAL A 127 12.46 -9.32 -1.35
CA VAL A 127 13.06 -9.97 -2.51
C VAL A 127 13.38 -8.88 -3.54
N ASP A 128 14.67 -8.68 -3.79
CA ASP A 128 15.18 -7.63 -4.68
C ASP A 128 16.37 -8.17 -5.47
N LEU A 129 16.05 -8.85 -6.58
CA LEU A 129 17.06 -9.51 -7.43
C LEU A 129 17.87 -8.53 -8.27
N THR A 130 17.34 -7.32 -8.50
CA THR A 130 18.00 -6.26 -9.26
C THR A 130 18.83 -5.34 -8.37
N GLY A 131 18.56 -5.32 -7.06
CA GLY A 131 19.24 -4.48 -6.07
C GLY A 131 18.77 -3.02 -6.07
N GLY A 132 17.67 -2.71 -6.78
CA GLY A 132 17.17 -1.35 -6.94
C GLY A 132 16.39 -0.82 -5.72
N LEU A 133 15.80 -1.72 -4.92
CA LEU A 133 14.93 -1.36 -3.80
C LEU A 133 15.68 -1.34 -2.46
N ALA A 134 16.51 -2.35 -2.19
CA ALA A 134 17.13 -2.59 -0.89
C ALA A 134 17.86 -1.35 -0.31
N PRO A 135 18.60 -0.54 -1.10
CA PRO A 135 19.23 0.69 -0.58
C PRO A 135 18.24 1.68 0.04
N SER A 136 17.01 1.76 -0.49
CA SER A 136 15.96 2.66 0.02
C SER A 136 15.38 2.23 1.37
N LEU A 137 15.58 0.96 1.74
CA LEU A 137 15.11 0.36 3.00
C LEU A 137 16.27 0.14 4.00
N ALA A 138 17.45 0.71 3.75
CA ALA A 138 18.63 0.49 4.59
C ALA A 138 18.43 0.82 6.08
N ALA A 139 17.52 1.75 6.41
CA ALA A 139 17.14 2.07 7.79
C ALA A 139 16.48 0.89 8.54
N LEU A 140 15.86 -0.06 7.83
CA LEU A 140 15.31 -1.30 8.38
C LEU A 140 16.36 -2.40 8.50
N ALA A 141 17.35 -2.41 7.58
CA ALA A 141 18.34 -3.47 7.43
C ALA A 141 19.48 -3.43 8.46
N GLN A 142 19.31 -2.69 9.55
CA GLN A 142 20.33 -2.55 10.58
C GLN A 142 20.41 -3.82 11.45
N PRO A 143 21.60 -4.20 11.94
CA PRO A 143 21.74 -5.32 12.87
C PRO A 143 20.82 -5.17 14.07
N GLY A 144 20.12 -6.25 14.44
CA GLY A 144 19.16 -6.25 15.55
C GLY A 144 17.80 -5.64 15.22
N SER A 145 17.52 -5.36 13.94
CA SER A 145 16.18 -4.95 13.51
C SER A 145 15.13 -5.99 13.88
N ARG A 146 14.06 -5.53 14.54
CA ARG A 146 12.92 -6.38 14.92
C ARG A 146 11.89 -6.59 13.80
N VAL A 147 11.97 -5.79 12.73
CA VAL A 147 11.00 -5.81 11.61
C VAL A 147 11.62 -6.28 10.31
N MET A 148 12.93 -6.50 10.26
CA MET A 148 13.63 -7.05 9.11
C MET A 148 14.77 -7.92 9.64
N THR A 149 14.43 -9.12 10.12
CA THR A 149 15.38 -10.00 10.81
C THR A 149 16.30 -10.75 9.85
N THR A 150 15.90 -10.83 8.58
CA THR A 150 16.70 -11.40 7.49
C THR A 150 17.09 -10.31 6.49
N PRO A 151 18.31 -10.36 5.92
CA PRO A 151 18.69 -9.50 4.81
C PRO A 151 17.75 -9.66 3.60
N ALA A 152 17.72 -8.65 2.74
CA ALA A 152 17.02 -8.75 1.46
C ALA A 152 17.58 -9.93 0.64
N ALA A 153 16.69 -10.72 0.05
CA ALA A 153 17.05 -11.79 -0.86
C ALA A 153 17.43 -11.22 -2.22
N THR A 154 18.73 -11.26 -2.54
CA THR A 154 19.30 -10.72 -3.79
C THR A 154 19.72 -11.80 -4.79
N SER A 155 19.28 -13.05 -4.58
CA SER A 155 19.53 -14.16 -5.51
C SER A 155 18.29 -15.04 -5.63
N VAL A 156 18.16 -15.74 -6.76
CA VAL A 156 17.03 -16.64 -7.03
C VAL A 156 16.90 -17.72 -5.94
N ALA A 157 18.02 -18.27 -5.47
CA ALA A 157 18.03 -19.25 -4.39
C ALA A 157 17.52 -18.67 -3.06
N ALA A 158 17.95 -17.44 -2.71
CA ALA A 158 17.47 -16.75 -1.52
C ALA A 158 15.98 -16.38 -1.64
N ALA A 159 15.53 -15.94 -2.81
CA ALA A 159 14.13 -15.65 -3.08
C ALA A 159 13.26 -16.91 -2.94
N GLY A 160 13.70 -18.03 -3.48
CA GLY A 160 13.05 -19.33 -3.31
C GLY A 160 12.94 -19.73 -1.83
N ALA A 161 14.01 -19.55 -1.05
CA ALA A 161 14.00 -19.84 0.38
C ALA A 161 13.00 -18.97 1.17
N VAL A 162 12.88 -17.67 0.83
CA VAL A 162 11.88 -16.76 1.41
C VAL A 162 10.46 -17.23 1.08
N LEU A 163 10.18 -17.51 -0.20
CA LEU A 163 8.86 -17.99 -0.62
C LEU A 163 8.49 -19.32 0.04
N ASP A 164 9.42 -20.27 0.12
CA ASP A 164 9.20 -21.56 0.78
C ASP A 164 8.94 -21.41 2.28
N ALA A 165 9.63 -20.49 2.95
CA ALA A 165 9.39 -20.21 4.36
C ALA A 165 7.99 -19.65 4.60
N LEU A 166 7.55 -18.72 3.74
CA LEU A 166 6.21 -18.16 3.81
C LEU A 166 5.13 -19.20 3.51
N VAL A 167 5.31 -20.05 2.50
CA VAL A 167 4.35 -21.14 2.20
C VAL A 167 4.23 -22.08 3.40
N ARG A 168 5.35 -22.51 3.97
CA ARG A 168 5.33 -23.35 5.19
C ARG A 168 4.59 -22.68 6.35
N ARG A 169 4.77 -21.37 6.56
CA ARG A 169 4.04 -20.62 7.59
C ARG A 169 2.53 -20.68 7.32
N VAL A 170 2.11 -20.39 6.10
CA VAL A 170 0.69 -20.42 5.70
C VAL A 170 0.09 -21.79 6.00
N ASP A 171 0.75 -22.86 5.54
CA ASP A 171 0.27 -24.23 5.72
C ASP A 171 0.17 -24.60 7.21
N LEU A 172 1.18 -24.25 8.02
CA LEU A 172 1.18 -24.50 9.47
C LEU A 172 0.03 -23.76 10.18
N VAL A 173 -0.19 -22.48 9.84
CA VAL A 173 -1.28 -21.69 10.43
C VAL A 173 -2.64 -22.27 10.05
N GLN A 174 -2.83 -22.67 8.80
CA GLN A 174 -4.08 -23.28 8.34
C GLN A 174 -4.33 -24.63 9.00
N MET A 175 -3.29 -25.46 9.18
CA MET A 175 -3.38 -26.71 9.94
C MET A 175 -3.76 -26.45 11.40
N ALA A 176 -3.10 -25.52 12.07
CA ALA A 176 -3.39 -25.15 13.46
C ALA A 176 -4.82 -24.64 13.62
N ARG A 177 -5.29 -23.78 12.71
CA ARG A 177 -6.67 -23.29 12.69
C ARG A 177 -7.67 -24.42 12.51
N SER A 178 -7.44 -25.29 11.54
CA SER A 178 -8.32 -26.43 11.25
C SER A 178 -8.40 -27.42 12.42
N ALA A 179 -7.31 -27.57 13.17
CA ALA A 179 -7.24 -28.40 14.37
C ALA A 179 -7.73 -27.69 15.66
N GLY A 180 -8.04 -26.39 15.60
CA GLY A 180 -8.36 -25.59 16.79
C GLY A 180 -7.19 -25.40 17.76
N ALA A 181 -5.95 -25.52 17.27
CA ALA A 181 -4.71 -25.53 18.03
C ALA A 181 -3.80 -24.33 17.70
N MET A 182 -4.39 -23.13 17.57
CA MET A 182 -3.64 -21.90 17.24
C MET A 182 -2.59 -21.53 18.31
N ASP A 183 -2.82 -21.94 19.56
CA ASP A 183 -1.90 -21.80 20.70
C ASP A 183 -0.62 -22.64 20.53
N ALA A 184 -0.63 -23.67 19.69
CA ALA A 184 0.54 -24.51 19.42
C ALA A 184 1.58 -23.86 18.49
N LEU A 185 1.26 -22.73 17.84
CA LEU A 185 2.17 -22.03 16.91
C LEU A 185 3.32 -21.28 17.61
N GLY A 186 3.30 -21.19 18.94
CA GLY A 186 4.32 -20.49 19.72
C GLY A 186 4.25 -18.97 19.58
N ASP A 187 5.38 -18.30 19.84
CA ASP A 187 5.44 -16.83 19.96
C ASP A 187 5.60 -16.08 18.62
N ASP A 188 5.55 -16.77 17.47
CA ASP A 188 5.69 -16.16 16.13
C ASP A 188 4.38 -15.53 15.62
N VAL A 189 3.99 -14.46 16.32
CA VAL A 189 2.70 -13.76 16.16
C VAL A 189 2.74 -12.61 15.15
N ALA A 190 3.91 -12.23 14.65
CA ALA A 190 4.04 -11.11 13.72
C ALA A 190 3.39 -11.42 12.37
N ASP A 191 2.71 -10.45 11.79
CA ASP A 191 2.33 -10.53 10.37
C ASP A 191 3.58 -10.41 9.49
N ARG A 192 3.50 -10.91 8.26
CA ARG A 192 4.56 -10.85 7.26
C ARG A 192 4.13 -9.97 6.10
N LEU A 193 5.01 -9.05 5.70
CA LEU A 193 4.92 -8.32 4.44
C LEU A 193 6.01 -8.82 3.51
N LEU A 194 5.64 -9.59 2.49
CA LEU A 194 6.52 -9.89 1.37
C LEU A 194 6.55 -8.71 0.41
N VAL A 195 7.71 -8.08 0.25
CA VAL A 195 7.97 -7.04 -0.75
C VAL A 195 8.81 -7.66 -1.86
N LEU A 196 8.24 -7.76 -3.05
CA LEU A 196 8.90 -8.35 -4.20
C LEU A 196 9.07 -7.30 -5.29
N HIS A 197 10.32 -6.91 -5.51
CA HIS A 197 10.68 -5.87 -6.48
C HIS A 197 10.93 -6.47 -7.86
N ASP A 198 10.57 -5.71 -8.90
CA ASP A 198 10.72 -6.06 -10.32
C ASP A 198 10.08 -7.40 -10.71
N PHE A 199 8.85 -7.67 -10.28
CA PHE A 199 8.11 -8.88 -10.61
C PHE A 199 7.65 -8.90 -12.08
N PRO A 200 7.73 -10.05 -12.78
CA PRO A 200 8.20 -11.38 -12.36
C PRO A 200 9.66 -11.66 -12.74
N THR A 201 10.50 -10.63 -12.93
CA THR A 201 11.86 -10.79 -13.44
C THR A 201 12.65 -11.82 -12.62
N ALA A 202 13.30 -12.75 -13.34
CA ALA A 202 14.14 -13.82 -12.79
C ALA A 202 13.44 -14.83 -11.86
N LEU A 203 12.10 -14.86 -11.82
CA LEU A 203 11.33 -15.92 -11.15
C LEU A 203 10.84 -16.97 -12.16
N ASP A 204 10.95 -18.24 -11.79
CA ASP A 204 10.40 -19.36 -12.55
C ASP A 204 8.91 -19.59 -12.24
N ASP A 205 8.24 -20.43 -13.05
CA ASP A 205 6.82 -20.74 -12.86
C ASP A 205 6.53 -21.35 -11.48
N ALA A 206 7.49 -22.07 -10.88
CA ALA A 206 7.34 -22.63 -9.55
C ALA A 206 7.34 -21.55 -8.45
N ALA A 207 8.18 -20.52 -8.59
CA ALA A 207 8.16 -19.35 -7.71
C ALA A 207 6.88 -18.52 -7.90
N VAL A 208 6.41 -18.35 -9.14
CA VAL A 208 5.12 -17.69 -9.44
C VAL A 208 3.95 -18.48 -8.84
N GLY A 209 3.97 -19.80 -8.92
CA GLY A 209 2.97 -20.68 -8.29
C GLY A 209 2.97 -20.57 -6.76
N ARG A 210 4.15 -20.50 -6.12
CA ARG A 210 4.27 -20.23 -4.68
C ARG A 210 3.72 -18.86 -4.31
N LEU A 211 4.03 -17.82 -5.09
CA LEU A 211 3.47 -16.49 -4.87
C LEU A 211 1.96 -16.47 -5.02
N ARG A 212 1.40 -17.23 -5.98
CA ARG A 212 -0.06 -17.37 -6.14
C ARG A 212 -0.72 -17.95 -4.90
N HIS A 213 -0.15 -19.01 -4.32
CA HIS A 213 -0.62 -19.59 -3.05
C HIS A 213 -0.58 -18.56 -1.91
N LEU A 214 0.51 -17.79 -1.80
CA LEU A 214 0.63 -16.74 -0.79
C LEU A 214 -0.41 -15.63 -0.97
N VAL A 215 -0.78 -15.29 -2.20
CA VAL A 215 -1.83 -14.28 -2.45
C VAL A 215 -3.22 -14.80 -2.07
N ASP A 216 -3.52 -16.08 -2.31
CA ASP A 216 -4.82 -16.68 -1.95
C ASP A 216 -4.97 -16.93 -0.45
N GLU A 217 -4.01 -17.64 0.13
CA GLU A 217 -4.13 -18.21 1.46
C GLU A 217 -3.42 -17.36 2.52
N GLY A 218 -2.45 -16.54 2.08
CA GLY A 218 -1.60 -15.73 2.94
C GLY A 218 -2.32 -14.77 3.86
N PRO A 219 -3.33 -13.98 3.42
CA PRO A 219 -4.01 -13.02 4.29
C PRO A 219 -4.62 -13.68 5.53
N SER A 220 -5.15 -14.90 5.38
CA SER A 220 -5.70 -15.65 6.51
C SER A 220 -4.63 -16.13 7.50
N ALA A 221 -3.36 -16.20 7.08
CA ALA A 221 -2.22 -16.60 7.88
C ALA A 221 -1.28 -15.43 8.23
N GLY A 222 -1.75 -14.19 8.08
CA GLY A 222 -0.99 -12.97 8.39
C GLY A 222 0.10 -12.66 7.37
N VAL A 223 0.05 -13.21 6.15
CA VAL A 223 1.00 -12.91 5.06
C VAL A 223 0.35 -11.97 4.05
N GLN A 224 0.97 -10.82 3.85
CA GLN A 224 0.56 -9.76 2.94
C GLN A 224 1.63 -9.59 1.85
N VAL A 225 1.22 -9.17 0.66
CA VAL A 225 2.11 -9.11 -0.51
C VAL A 225 2.08 -7.71 -1.13
N LEU A 226 3.26 -7.14 -1.36
CA LEU A 226 3.49 -5.91 -2.11
C LEU A 226 4.42 -6.24 -3.29
N LEU A 227 3.94 -6.02 -4.51
CA LEU A 227 4.65 -6.24 -5.75
C LEU A 227 4.94 -4.91 -6.43
N THR A 228 6.08 -4.83 -7.11
CA THR A 228 6.29 -3.86 -8.19
C THR A 228 6.46 -4.61 -9.49
N GLY A 229 5.89 -4.15 -10.59
CA GLY A 229 6.15 -4.75 -11.88
C GLY A 229 5.40 -4.07 -13.02
N GLU A 230 5.92 -4.25 -14.22
CA GLU A 230 5.33 -3.71 -15.44
C GLU A 230 4.42 -4.76 -16.08
N HIS A 231 3.15 -4.85 -15.67
CA HIS A 231 2.20 -5.73 -16.37
C HIS A 231 0.83 -5.06 -16.47
N SER A 232 0.16 -5.16 -17.63
CA SER A 232 -1.21 -4.71 -17.91
C SER A 232 -1.72 -5.48 -19.14
N PRO A 233 -3.04 -5.70 -19.30
CA PRO A 233 -3.60 -6.98 -19.74
C PRO A 233 -3.60 -7.22 -21.27
N VAL A 234 -2.61 -6.74 -22.01
CA VAL A 234 -2.61 -6.76 -23.48
C VAL A 234 -1.51 -7.64 -24.12
N LEU A 235 -0.52 -8.18 -23.39
CA LEU A 235 0.60 -8.90 -24.01
C LEU A 235 1.03 -10.17 -23.25
N ASP A 236 0.93 -11.33 -23.91
CA ASP A 236 1.88 -12.45 -24.02
C ASP A 236 2.62 -13.00 -22.77
N GLY A 237 2.10 -12.77 -21.57
CA GLY A 237 2.68 -13.26 -20.31
C GLY A 237 2.06 -14.56 -19.76
N SER A 238 2.72 -15.14 -18.76
CA SER A 238 2.21 -16.28 -17.98
C SER A 238 0.77 -16.00 -17.48
N PRO A 239 -0.20 -16.93 -17.66
CA PRO A 239 -1.57 -16.77 -17.18
C PRO A 239 -1.65 -16.49 -15.67
N LEU A 240 -0.69 -17.02 -14.90
CA LEU A 240 -0.60 -16.79 -13.46
C LEU A 240 -0.28 -15.33 -13.13
N VAL A 241 0.69 -14.74 -13.82
CA VAL A 241 1.07 -13.32 -13.66
C VAL A 241 -0.10 -12.41 -14.04
N THR A 242 -0.79 -12.72 -15.14
CA THR A 242 -1.97 -11.97 -15.58
C THR A 242 -3.09 -12.00 -14.54
N THR A 243 -3.32 -13.17 -13.92
CA THR A 243 -4.33 -13.34 -12.87
C THR A 243 -3.95 -12.56 -11.62
N LEU A 244 -2.70 -12.69 -11.15
CA LEU A 244 -2.17 -11.93 -10.01
C LEU A 244 -2.34 -10.43 -10.20
N PHE A 245 -2.01 -9.91 -11.38
CA PHE A 245 -2.18 -8.50 -11.69
C PHE A 245 -3.65 -8.04 -11.58
N ARG A 246 -4.60 -8.81 -12.13
CA ARG A 246 -6.04 -8.49 -12.07
C ARG A 246 -6.59 -8.56 -10.65
N GLU A 247 -6.11 -9.51 -9.86
CA GLU A 247 -6.53 -9.70 -8.47
C GLU A 247 -5.88 -8.70 -7.50
N SER A 248 -4.82 -8.01 -7.91
CA SER A 248 -4.14 -7.00 -7.10
C SER A 248 -4.86 -5.64 -7.06
N MET A 249 -4.68 -4.92 -5.96
CA MET A 249 -4.97 -3.49 -5.91
C MET A 249 -3.89 -2.73 -6.69
N ARG A 250 -4.26 -2.18 -7.84
CA ARG A 250 -3.33 -1.46 -8.71
C ARG A 250 -3.08 -0.04 -8.21
N LEU A 251 -1.81 0.30 -8.04
CA LEU A 251 -1.31 1.60 -7.61
C LEU A 251 -0.37 2.15 -8.70
N PRO A 252 -0.89 2.91 -9.68
CA PRO A 252 -0.04 3.54 -10.69
C PRO A 252 0.89 4.59 -10.06
N LEU A 253 1.94 4.96 -10.80
CA LEU A 253 2.97 5.94 -10.36
C LEU A 253 2.70 7.36 -10.86
N GLU A 254 1.68 7.53 -11.69
CA GLU A 254 1.17 8.81 -12.17
C GLU A 254 -0.34 8.87 -11.91
N PRO A 255 -0.95 10.08 -11.95
CA PRO A 255 -2.39 10.19 -11.81
C PRO A 255 -3.13 9.41 -12.90
N ASP A 256 -4.14 8.62 -12.52
CA ASP A 256 -4.86 7.71 -13.41
C ASP A 256 -6.33 7.60 -12.96
N ASP A 257 -7.23 7.35 -13.91
CA ASP A 257 -8.69 7.33 -13.68
C ASP A 257 -9.23 5.87 -13.69
N HIS A 258 -8.40 4.90 -13.30
CA HIS A 258 -8.75 3.46 -13.37
C HIS A 258 -9.69 2.99 -12.26
N LEU A 259 -9.97 3.84 -11.26
CA LEU A 259 -10.82 3.51 -10.14
C LEU A 259 -12.25 3.99 -10.41
N ALA A 260 -13.17 3.03 -10.53
CA ALA A 260 -14.60 3.31 -10.60
C ALA A 260 -15.26 2.93 -9.27
N ASP A 261 -16.13 3.79 -8.75
CA ASP A 261 -17.00 3.45 -7.63
C ASP A 261 -18.19 2.62 -8.12
N GLY A 262 -18.33 1.39 -7.62
CA GLY A 262 -19.46 0.52 -7.91
C GLY A 262 -20.79 0.95 -7.29
N TRP A 263 -20.77 1.84 -6.30
CA TRP A 263 -21.97 2.37 -5.63
C TRP A 263 -22.52 3.60 -6.36
N THR A 264 -21.71 4.63 -6.57
CA THR A 264 -22.16 5.88 -7.19
C THR A 264 -21.94 5.94 -8.71
N GLY A 265 -21.06 5.08 -9.26
CA GLY A 265 -20.56 5.21 -10.63
C GLY A 265 -19.53 6.33 -10.80
N THR A 266 -19.08 6.98 -9.73
CA THR A 266 -18.06 8.04 -9.77
C THR A 266 -16.76 7.50 -10.37
N GLN A 267 -16.23 8.22 -11.36
CA GLN A 267 -14.88 8.02 -11.86
C GLN A 267 -13.93 8.78 -10.94
N TRP A 268 -13.06 8.04 -10.26
CA TRP A 268 -12.07 8.61 -9.36
C TRP A 268 -10.74 8.75 -10.07
N ARG A 269 -10.20 9.96 -10.03
CA ARG A 269 -8.81 10.22 -10.38
C ARG A 269 -7.93 9.92 -9.18
N TYR A 270 -7.14 8.86 -9.26
CA TYR A 270 -6.15 8.52 -8.25
C TYR A 270 -4.91 9.40 -8.39
N ALA A 271 -4.38 9.90 -7.28
CA ALA A 271 -3.07 10.53 -7.19
C ALA A 271 -2.14 9.70 -6.29
N PRO A 272 -0.94 9.33 -6.76
CA PRO A 272 -0.03 8.46 -6.01
C PRO A 272 0.62 9.18 -4.82
N ASP A 273 0.52 8.58 -3.64
CA ASP A 273 1.38 8.94 -2.51
C ASP A 273 2.79 8.35 -2.70
N LEU A 274 3.75 9.17 -3.13
CA LEU A 274 5.16 8.79 -3.32
C LEU A 274 6.03 9.00 -2.07
N GLY A 275 5.44 9.42 -0.94
CA GLY A 275 6.19 9.87 0.23
C GLY A 275 6.49 11.37 0.20
N PRO A 276 7.01 11.92 1.31
CA PRO A 276 7.47 13.31 1.37
C PRO A 276 8.76 13.50 0.55
N ASP A 277 8.97 14.70 0.01
CA ASP A 277 10.21 15.06 -0.67
C ASP A 277 11.43 15.00 0.27
N ASP A 278 11.23 15.37 1.54
CA ASP A 278 12.22 15.17 2.61
C ASP A 278 12.12 13.74 3.16
N ALA A 279 13.13 12.93 2.82
CA ALA A 279 13.25 11.55 3.27
C ALA A 279 13.43 11.39 4.79
N GLY A 280 13.74 12.46 5.53
CA GLY A 280 14.01 12.42 6.98
C GLY A 280 12.85 11.86 7.81
N VAL A 281 11.60 12.13 7.40
CA VAL A 281 10.40 11.58 8.05
C VAL A 281 10.35 10.06 7.88
N LEU A 282 10.54 9.56 6.65
CA LEU A 282 10.53 8.13 6.36
C LEU A 282 11.65 7.42 7.14
N ASP A 283 12.86 7.95 7.10
CA ASP A 283 14.00 7.37 7.81
C ASP A 283 13.82 7.35 9.33
N GLY A 284 13.21 8.39 9.90
CA GLY A 284 12.85 8.43 11.32
C GLY A 284 11.89 7.31 11.70
N VAL A 285 10.83 7.11 10.91
CA VAL A 285 9.86 6.04 11.14
C VAL A 285 10.47 4.66 10.94
N LEU A 286 11.23 4.44 9.86
CA LEU A 286 11.87 3.15 9.58
C LEU A 286 12.85 2.76 10.72
N ARG A 287 13.67 3.68 11.21
CA ARG A 287 14.55 3.41 12.37
C ARG A 287 13.77 3.12 13.65
N SER A 288 12.73 3.91 13.93
CA SER A 288 11.85 3.71 15.10
C SER A 288 11.15 2.35 15.03
N ALA A 289 10.66 1.96 13.85
CA ALA A 289 10.06 0.66 13.59
C ALA A 289 11.07 -0.47 13.77
N ALA A 290 12.29 -0.34 13.22
CA ALA A 290 13.37 -1.31 13.38
C ALA A 290 13.76 -1.53 14.85
N GLY A 291 13.56 -0.53 15.72
CA GLY A 291 13.89 -0.64 17.15
C GLY A 291 15.39 -0.67 17.43
N THR A 292 16.21 -0.34 16.44
CA THR A 292 17.67 -0.23 16.57
C THR A 292 17.99 1.15 17.13
N GLY A 293 18.02 1.26 18.46
CA GLY A 293 18.52 2.47 19.14
C GLY A 293 19.99 2.70 18.80
N TRP A 294 20.41 3.97 18.74
CA TRP A 294 21.82 4.33 18.64
C TRP A 294 22.53 3.85 19.91
N THR A 295 23.37 2.82 19.78
CA THR A 295 24.48 2.57 20.72
C THR A 295 25.65 3.46 20.36
#